data_AF-A0A950EU91-F1
#
_entry.id   AF-A0A950EU91-F1
#
_cell.length_a   1.000
_cell.length_b   1.000
_cell.length_c   1.000
_cell.angle_alpha   90.00
_cell.angle_beta   90.00
_cell.angle_gamma   90.00
#
_symmetry.space_group_name_H-M   'P 1'
#
loop_
_entity.id
_entity.type
_entity.pdbx_description
1 polymer ?
#
loop_
_entity_poly.entity_id
_entity_poly.type
_entity_poly.pdbx_seq_one_letter_code
_entity_poly.pdbx_strand_id
1 'polypeptide(L)'
;MIRLLTPDAMADRVEDISVDQLRAMGVRGVALDLDNTIVPWHTADVTPGAVAWVGRLLAGGVRVCLVTNNYANHSSDVARDLGVPIVAGALKPIPTAFSRALAALGV
;
A
#
# COMPACT_ATOMS: atom_id res chain seq x y z
N MET A 1 -3.72 28.62 1.61
CA MET A 1 -2.67 27.58 1.80
C MET A 1 -3.11 26.36 1.01
N ILE A 2 -2.31 25.88 0.05
CA ILE A 2 -2.75 24.83 -0.88
C ILE A 2 -2.64 23.47 -0.16
N ARG A 3 -3.76 23.03 0.45
CA ARG A 3 -3.88 21.74 1.16
C ARG A 3 -3.73 20.51 0.25
N LEU A 4 -3.80 20.70 -1.07
CA LEU A 4 -3.85 19.62 -2.07
C LEU A 4 -2.62 18.70 -2.06
N LEU A 5 -1.43 19.22 -1.73
CA LEU A 5 -0.16 18.46 -1.74
C LEU A 5 0.42 18.29 -0.32
N THR A 6 -0.41 18.44 0.71
CA THR A 6 0.00 18.25 2.10
C THR A 6 -0.60 16.95 2.61
N PRO A 7 0.20 16.07 3.24
CA PRO A 7 -0.34 14.84 3.80
C PRO A 7 -1.27 15.14 4.98
N ASP A 8 -2.30 14.31 5.17
CA ASP A 8 -3.17 14.40 6.36
C ASP A 8 -2.48 13.85 7.62
N ALA A 9 -1.49 12.96 7.46
CA ALA A 9 -0.67 12.41 8.55
C ALA A 9 0.73 12.00 8.04
N MET A 10 1.72 11.99 8.94
CA MET A 10 3.10 11.56 8.67
C MET A 10 3.57 10.58 9.73
N ALA A 11 4.41 9.62 9.32
CA ALA A 11 5.09 8.66 10.18
C ALA A 11 6.50 8.41 9.64
N ASP A 12 7.44 8.06 10.51
CA ASP A 12 8.83 7.79 10.12
C ASP A 12 8.95 6.49 9.32
N ARG A 13 8.10 5.51 9.64
CA ARG A 13 8.03 4.24 8.93
C ARG A 13 6.59 3.77 8.72
N VAL A 14 6.41 2.88 7.74
CA VAL A 14 5.10 2.26 7.48
C VAL A 14 4.63 1.45 8.68
N GLU A 15 5.52 0.77 9.39
CA GLU A 15 5.17 -0.10 10.50
C GLU A 15 4.62 0.66 11.72
N ASP A 16 4.90 1.96 11.80
CA ASP A 16 4.44 2.87 12.87
C ASP A 16 2.99 3.31 12.67
N ILE A 17 2.42 3.10 11.48
CA ILE A 17 1.03 3.45 11.18
C ILE A 17 0.11 2.42 11.84
N SER A 18 -0.65 2.85 12.85
CA SER A 18 -1.57 1.97 13.57
C SER A 18 -2.85 1.68 12.78
N VAL A 19 -3.28 0.42 12.86
CA VAL A 19 -4.57 -0.03 12.32
C VAL A 19 -5.73 0.72 12.97
N ASP A 20 -5.66 0.94 14.28
CA ASP A 20 -6.73 1.61 15.03
C ASP A 20 -6.83 3.09 14.65
N GLN A 21 -5.69 3.75 14.41
CA GLN A 21 -5.66 5.13 13.92
C GLN A 21 -6.32 5.23 12.54
N LEU A 22 -5.98 4.34 11.61
CA LEU A 22 -6.59 4.29 10.28
C LEU A 22 -8.11 4.08 10.36
N ARG A 23 -8.56 3.18 11.23
CA ARG A 23 -10.00 2.93 11.45
C ARG A 23 -10.70 4.13 12.07
N ALA A 24 -10.09 4.81 13.04
CA ALA A 24 -10.62 6.03 13.63
C ALA A 24 -10.75 7.17 12.60
N MET A 25 -9.88 7.17 11.57
CA MET A 25 -9.98 8.07 10.42
C MET A 25 -11.04 7.64 9.37
N GLY A 26 -11.70 6.49 9.57
CA GLY A 26 -12.68 5.95 8.63
C GLY A 26 -12.08 5.25 7.40
N VAL A 27 -10.78 4.94 7.43
CA VAL A 27 -10.09 4.25 6.34
C VAL A 27 -10.52 2.78 6.28
N ARG A 28 -11.00 2.36 5.10
CA ARG A 28 -11.43 0.97 4.82
C ARG A 28 -10.45 0.19 3.95
N GLY A 29 -9.55 0.91 3.28
CA GLY A 29 -8.58 0.32 2.37
C GLY A 29 -7.36 1.22 2.18
N VAL A 30 -6.21 0.61 1.96
CA VAL A 30 -4.92 1.28 1.75
C VAL A 30 -4.39 0.90 0.37
N ALA A 31 -4.22 1.90 -0.49
CA ALA A 31 -3.41 1.77 -1.69
C ALA A 31 -1.94 2.05 -1.31
N LEU A 32 -1.12 1.01 -1.37
CA LEU A 32 0.23 0.99 -0.80
C LEU A 32 1.27 1.04 -1.91
N ASP A 33 2.25 1.94 -1.79
CA ASP A 33 3.39 1.97 -2.69
C ASP A 33 4.37 0.82 -2.39
N LEU A 34 5.22 0.47 -3.38
CA LEU A 34 6.10 -0.70 -3.29
C LEU A 34 7.57 -0.30 -3.05
N ASP A 35 8.21 0.25 -4.08
CA ASP A 35 9.64 0.55 -4.09
C ASP A 35 9.97 1.65 -3.09
N ASN A 36 10.98 1.43 -2.25
CA ASN A 36 11.38 2.33 -1.15
C ASN A 36 10.27 2.62 -0.12
N THR A 37 9.23 1.80 -0.10
CA THR A 37 8.15 1.86 0.91
C THR A 37 8.06 0.52 1.66
N ILE A 38 7.90 -0.59 0.93
CA ILE A 38 7.77 -1.94 1.47
C ILE A 38 9.01 -2.79 1.21
N VAL A 39 9.65 -2.56 0.06
CA VAL A 39 10.89 -3.24 -0.33
C VAL A 39 11.95 -2.22 -0.73
N PRO A 40 13.25 -2.51 -0.52
CA PRO A 40 14.31 -1.81 -1.23
C PRO A 40 14.11 -1.89 -2.74
N TRP A 41 14.51 -0.84 -3.45
CA TRP A 41 14.34 -0.74 -4.90
C TRP A 41 14.86 -1.97 -5.66
N HIS A 42 14.05 -2.52 -6.58
CA HIS A 42 14.35 -3.69 -7.40
C HIS A 42 14.62 -5.00 -6.64
N THR A 43 14.21 -5.11 -5.38
CA THR A 43 14.28 -6.37 -4.62
C THR A 43 12.89 -6.94 -4.40
N ALA A 44 12.82 -8.26 -4.17
CA ALA A 44 11.61 -8.92 -3.65
C ALA A 44 11.68 -9.10 -2.12
N ASP A 45 12.69 -8.53 -1.47
CA ASP A 45 12.98 -8.77 -0.06
C ASP A 45 12.05 -7.93 0.81
N VAL A 46 10.89 -8.51 1.11
CA VAL A 46 9.94 -7.91 2.06
C VAL A 46 10.49 -8.09 3.46
N THR A 47 10.62 -6.98 4.18
CA THR A 47 11.07 -7.05 5.58
C THR A 47 10.02 -7.78 6.42
N PRO A 48 10.43 -8.56 7.44
CA PRO A 48 9.47 -9.18 8.37
C PRO A 48 8.54 -8.15 9.03
N GLY A 49 9.02 -6.93 9.24
CA GLY A 49 8.23 -5.80 9.75
C GLY A 49 7.09 -5.41 8.83
N ALA A 50 7.35 -5.28 7.53
CA ALA A 50 6.32 -4.97 6.53
C ALA A 50 5.29 -6.10 6.39
N VAL A 51 5.73 -7.37 6.37
CA VAL A 51 4.81 -8.53 6.35
C VAL A 51 3.89 -8.49 7.58
N ALA A 52 4.47 -8.33 8.77
CA ALA A 52 3.70 -8.28 10.00
C ALA A 52 2.73 -7.09 10.03
N TRP A 53 3.15 -5.93 9.53
CA TRP A 53 2.32 -4.73 9.47
C TRP A 53 1.14 -4.89 8.52
N VAL A 54 1.36 -5.37 7.29
CA VAL A 54 0.28 -5.70 6.35
C VAL A 54 -0.66 -6.73 6.97
N GLY A 55 -0.12 -7.76 7.62
CA GLY A 55 -0.92 -8.75 8.35
C GLY A 55 -1.83 -8.13 9.42
N ARG A 56 -1.32 -7.16 10.20
CA ARG A 56 -2.13 -6.42 11.20
C ARG A 56 -3.24 -5.62 10.54
N LEU A 57 -2.99 -4.94 9.42
CA LEU A 57 -4.01 -4.20 8.67
C LEU A 57 -5.14 -5.12 8.23
N LEU A 58 -4.79 -6.23 7.57
CA LEU A 58 -5.76 -7.22 7.09
C LEU A 58 -6.57 -7.81 8.24
N ALA A 59 -5.92 -8.21 9.34
CA ALA A 59 -6.58 -8.76 10.53
C ALA A 59 -7.51 -7.74 11.20
N GLY A 60 -7.19 -6.45 11.15
CA GLY A 60 -8.05 -5.38 11.65
C GLY A 60 -9.14 -4.92 10.68
N GLY A 61 -9.32 -5.62 9.54
CA GLY A 61 -10.36 -5.33 8.56
C GLY A 61 -10.04 -4.17 7.60
N VAL A 62 -8.78 -3.72 7.55
CA VAL A 62 -8.31 -2.74 6.57
C VAL A 62 -7.77 -3.49 5.37
N ARG A 63 -8.39 -3.29 4.21
CA ARG A 63 -7.96 -3.96 2.96
C ARG A 63 -6.70 -3.31 2.41
N VAL A 64 -5.82 -4.07 1.79
CA VAL A 64 -4.56 -3.53 1.23
C VAL A 64 -4.46 -3.92 -0.24
N CYS A 65 -4.01 -2.98 -1.07
CA CYS A 65 -3.67 -3.22 -2.47
C CYS A 65 -2.36 -2.51 -2.79
N LEU A 66 -1.40 -3.24 -3.34
CA LEU A 66 -0.18 -2.64 -3.85
C LEU A 66 -0.48 -1.88 -5.14
N VAL A 67 0.08 -0.70 -5.28
CA VAL A 67 0.03 0.09 -6.51
C VAL A 67 1.46 0.49 -6.80
N THR A 68 1.97 0.22 -8.00
CA THR A 68 3.36 0.55 -8.35
C THR A 68 3.47 1.00 -9.79
N ASN A 69 4.41 1.91 -10.08
CA ASN A 69 4.77 2.27 -11.46
C ASN A 69 5.62 1.19 -12.13
N ASN A 70 6.15 0.24 -11.36
CA ASN A 70 6.96 -0.85 -11.84
C ASN A 70 6.10 -1.91 -12.57
N TYR A 71 6.66 -2.52 -13.60
CA TYR A 71 6.06 -3.64 -14.35
C TYR A 71 6.77 -4.97 -14.09
N ALA A 72 7.84 -4.96 -13.30
CA ALA A 72 8.71 -6.11 -13.14
C ALA A 72 8.07 -7.23 -12.31
N ASN A 73 8.47 -8.48 -12.61
CA ASN A 73 7.95 -9.69 -11.99
C ASN A 73 8.06 -9.69 -10.45
N HIS A 74 9.12 -9.09 -9.89
CA HIS A 74 9.31 -9.03 -8.43
C HIS A 74 8.14 -8.35 -7.71
N SER A 75 7.45 -7.40 -8.35
CA SER A 75 6.29 -6.74 -7.75
C SER A 75 5.12 -7.70 -7.53
N SER A 76 4.92 -8.64 -8.46
CA SER A 76 3.93 -9.71 -8.33
C SER A 76 4.33 -10.74 -7.28
N ASP A 77 5.63 -11.00 -7.12
CA ASP A 77 6.14 -11.90 -6.07
C ASP A 77 5.91 -11.30 -4.68
N VAL A 78 6.23 -10.02 -4.49
CA VAL A 78 5.94 -9.30 -3.23
C VAL A 78 4.44 -9.29 -2.91
N ALA A 79 3.59 -9.05 -3.92
CA ALA A 79 2.14 -9.09 -3.73
C ALA A 79 1.65 -10.47 -3.27
N ARG A 80 2.22 -11.53 -3.84
CA ARG A 80 1.93 -12.92 -3.47
C ARG A 80 2.37 -13.22 -2.04
N ASP A 81 3.58 -12.81 -1.66
CA ASP A 81 4.15 -13.06 -0.33
C ASP A 81 3.37 -12.31 0.77
N LEU A 82 2.85 -11.14 0.44
CA LEU A 82 1.98 -10.35 1.33
C LEU A 82 0.51 -10.81 1.31
N GLY A 83 0.11 -11.62 0.33
CA GLY A 83 -1.27 -12.08 0.17
C GLY A 83 -2.25 -10.96 -0.23
N VAL A 84 -1.80 -9.97 -1.00
CA VAL A 84 -2.60 -8.79 -1.37
C VAL A 84 -2.66 -8.60 -2.90
N PRO A 85 -3.74 -7.99 -3.44
CA PRO A 85 -3.80 -7.66 -4.86
C PRO A 85 -2.81 -6.55 -5.23
N ILE A 86 -2.43 -6.50 -6.51
CA ILE A 86 -1.52 -5.50 -7.06
C ILE A 86 -2.04 -4.84 -8.35
N VAL A 87 -1.83 -3.53 -8.46
CA VAL A 87 -1.92 -2.74 -9.68
C VAL A 87 -0.52 -2.32 -10.11
N ALA A 88 0.10 -3.12 -10.97
CA ALA A 88 1.39 -2.82 -11.59
C ALA A 88 1.22 -1.82 -12.76
N GLY A 89 2.31 -1.13 -13.11
CA GLY A 89 2.31 -0.18 -14.22
C GLY A 89 1.32 0.98 -14.06
N ALA A 90 1.15 1.45 -12.82
CA ALA A 90 0.10 2.39 -12.45
C ALA A 90 0.27 3.79 -13.05
N LEU A 91 1.49 4.18 -13.42
CA LEU A 91 1.80 5.54 -13.88
C LEU A 91 1.17 6.61 -12.97
N LYS A 92 1.30 6.42 -11.65
CA LYS A 92 0.82 7.35 -10.64
C LYS A 92 1.29 8.77 -10.97
N PRO A 93 0.45 9.81 -10.80
CA PRO A 93 -0.82 9.80 -10.06
C PRO A 93 -2.08 9.61 -10.93
N ILE A 94 -2.01 8.91 -12.08
CA ILE A 94 -3.15 8.79 -13.00
C ILE A 94 -4.39 8.17 -12.30
N PRO A 95 -5.59 8.81 -12.41
CA PRO A 95 -6.79 8.36 -11.70
C PRO A 95 -7.21 6.92 -12.00
N THR A 96 -7.04 6.44 -13.23
CA THR A 96 -7.49 5.10 -13.65
C THR A 96 -6.79 3.98 -12.88
N ALA A 97 -5.52 4.18 -12.49
CA ALA A 97 -4.80 3.21 -11.67
C ALA A 97 -5.38 3.12 -10.26
N PHE A 98 -5.74 4.26 -9.66
CA PHE A 98 -6.42 4.29 -8.37
C PHE A 98 -7.84 3.72 -8.44
N SER A 99 -8.58 3.94 -9.54
CA SER A 99 -9.88 3.28 -9.74
C SER A 99 -9.74 1.75 -9.77
N ARG A 100 -8.72 1.22 -10.43
CA ARG A 100 -8.41 -0.23 -10.42
C ARG A 100 -8.05 -0.72 -9.02
N ALA A 101 -7.28 0.06 -8.26
CA ALA A 101 -6.94 -0.27 -6.88
C ALA A 101 -8.19 -0.27 -5.98
N LEU A 102 -9.09 0.70 -6.13
CA LEU A 102 -10.37 0.73 -5.40
C LEU A 102 -11.24 -0.47 -5.74
N ALA A 103 -11.30 -0.87 -7.02
CA ALA A 103 -12.01 -2.08 -7.44
C ALA A 103 -11.40 -3.35 -6.83
N ALA A 104 -10.07 -3.47 -6.82
CA ALA A 104 -9.37 -4.60 -6.20
C ALA A 104 -9.55 -4.65 -4.68
N LEU A 105 -9.63 -3.47 -4.04
CA LEU A 105 -9.96 -3.33 -2.64
C LEU A 105 -11.45 -3.60 -2.37
N GLY A 106 -12.35 -3.41 -3.34
CA GLY A 106 -13.80 -3.56 -3.16
C GLY A 106 -14.43 -2.52 -2.23
N VAL A 107 -13.89 -1.29 -2.21
CA VAL A 107 -14.31 -0.15 -1.36
C VAL A 107 -15.13 0.90 -2.07
#